data_AF-A0A9W9QP04-F1
#
_entry.id   AF-A0A9W9QP04-F1
#
_cell.length_a   1.000
_cell.length_b   1.000
_cell.length_c   1.000
_cell.angle_alpha   90.00
_cell.angle_beta   90.00
_cell.angle_gamma   90.00
#
_symmetry.space_group_name_H-M   'P 1'
#
loop_
_entity.id
_entity.type
_entity.pdbx_description
1 polymer ?
#
loop_
_entity_poly.entity_id
_entity_poly.type
_entity_poly.pdbx_seq_one_letter_code
_entity_poly.pdbx_strand_id
1 'polypeptide(L)'
;MFNSISRPDAMTWYARTRFYHIVDLTVSLLNPTEQAAKKVHPLYRLTHVQSTNKYPSIVDWIPFPSIRDKLILLHSGNPNVDDIFCDAVSGYVVQTNMSELVEGASVLPVHVRVLDLIKAMDEKSKASDVGKLPASNARAIFDSPATARLVFQKLRMDHGVSQYMMDPAFFQKYPELYDPAANIMAHGVALRPQKQAVLSRPKSLDSVTLKAYRDFTDFSSDLIWKSYQDTLLNGWVPDMSGMGALDDCQVVL
;
A
#
# COMPACT_ATOMS: atom_id res chain seq x y z
N MET A 1 -8.25 -8.29 -8.79
CA MET A 1 -6.84 -8.12 -9.19
C MET A 1 -6.70 -6.70 -9.73
N PHE A 2 -6.46 -5.74 -8.83
CA PHE A 2 -6.71 -4.32 -9.09
C PHE A 2 -5.69 -3.71 -10.07
N ASN A 3 -6.12 -2.70 -10.81
CA ASN A 3 -5.50 -1.85 -11.86
C ASN A 3 -4.03 -1.39 -11.70
N SER A 4 -3.23 -1.93 -10.80
CA SER A 4 -1.87 -1.44 -10.52
C SER A 4 -0.94 -1.55 -11.73
N ILE A 5 -1.00 -2.61 -12.53
CA ILE A 5 -0.19 -2.73 -13.77
C ILE A 5 -0.44 -1.57 -14.74
N SER A 6 -1.67 -1.05 -14.81
CA SER A 6 -2.04 0.11 -15.64
C SER A 6 -1.76 1.48 -14.98
N ARG A 7 -1.27 1.49 -13.73
CA ARG A 7 -1.05 2.67 -12.89
C ARG A 7 0.37 2.66 -12.34
N PRO A 8 1.35 3.19 -13.11
CA PRO A 8 2.76 3.14 -12.72
C PRO A 8 3.04 3.74 -11.34
N ASP A 9 2.32 4.80 -10.95
CA ASP A 9 2.45 5.43 -9.63
C ASP A 9 1.97 4.52 -8.49
N ALA A 10 0.88 3.77 -8.69
CA ALA A 10 0.44 2.75 -7.73
C ALA A 10 1.46 1.61 -7.61
N MET A 11 2.06 1.17 -8.73
CA MET A 11 3.11 0.14 -8.67
C MET A 11 4.37 0.63 -7.96
N THR A 12 4.82 1.85 -8.25
CA THR A 12 5.94 2.45 -7.54
C THR A 12 5.65 2.52 -6.05
N TRP A 13 4.42 2.90 -5.67
CA TRP A 13 4.01 2.91 -4.27
C TRP A 13 4.16 1.53 -3.63
N TYR A 14 3.56 0.48 -4.22
CA TYR A 14 3.64 -0.88 -3.68
C TYR A 14 5.07 -1.42 -3.58
N ALA A 15 5.90 -1.13 -4.58
CA ALA A 15 7.30 -1.55 -4.62
C ALA A 15 8.12 -0.89 -3.51
N ARG A 16 7.96 0.44 -3.34
CA ARG A 16 8.72 1.23 -2.35
C ARG A 16 8.30 0.91 -0.92
N THR A 17 7.00 0.75 -0.66
CA THR A 17 6.49 0.46 0.69
C THR A 17 6.61 -1.01 1.08
N ARG A 18 7.12 -1.86 0.17
CA ARG A 18 7.21 -3.31 0.31
C ARG A 18 5.89 -3.85 0.85
N PHE A 19 4.81 -3.60 0.13
CA PHE A 19 3.45 -3.89 0.60
C PHE A 19 3.09 -5.40 0.57
N TYR A 20 3.96 -6.26 1.09
CA TYR A 20 3.86 -7.72 0.98
C TYR A 20 2.60 -8.31 1.63
N HIS A 21 2.00 -7.61 2.60
CA HIS A 21 0.73 -8.02 3.22
C HIS A 21 -0.42 -8.19 2.20
N ILE A 22 -0.31 -7.56 1.03
CA ILE A 22 -1.29 -7.70 -0.03
C ILE A 22 -1.24 -9.06 -0.73
N VAL A 23 -0.09 -9.77 -0.66
CA VAL A 23 0.06 -11.10 -1.23
C VAL A 23 -0.83 -12.08 -0.48
N ASP A 24 -0.70 -12.15 0.85
CA ASP A 24 -1.53 -13.03 1.68
C ASP A 24 -3.02 -12.68 1.60
N LEU A 25 -3.35 -11.39 1.55
CA LEU A 25 -4.74 -10.94 1.31
C LEU A 25 -5.25 -11.45 -0.04
N THR A 26 -4.47 -11.27 -1.12
CA THR A 26 -4.87 -11.70 -2.47
C THR A 26 -5.07 -13.21 -2.52
N VAL A 27 -4.15 -13.99 -1.93
CA VAL A 27 -4.28 -15.45 -1.84
C VAL A 27 -5.54 -15.83 -1.06
N SER A 28 -5.82 -15.17 0.07
CA SER A 28 -7.04 -15.42 0.86
C SER A 28 -8.33 -15.05 0.14
N LEU A 29 -8.32 -14.04 -0.74
CA LEU A 29 -9.49 -13.65 -1.54
C LEU A 29 -9.72 -14.59 -2.72
N LEU A 30 -8.66 -15.14 -3.33
CA LEU A 30 -8.75 -16.07 -4.46
C LEU A 30 -9.01 -17.52 -4.01
N ASN A 31 -8.44 -17.94 -2.89
CA ASN A 31 -8.59 -19.29 -2.33
C ASN A 31 -8.94 -19.20 -0.82
N PRO A 32 -10.22 -18.95 -0.48
CA PRO A 32 -10.65 -18.74 0.89
C PRO A 32 -10.59 -20.04 1.70
N THR A 33 -9.45 -20.29 2.31
CA THR A 33 -9.20 -21.39 3.25
C THR A 33 -8.85 -20.83 4.62
N GLU A 34 -9.09 -21.61 5.68
CA GLU A 34 -8.70 -21.22 7.03
C GLU A 34 -7.18 -20.97 7.15
N GLN A 35 -6.38 -21.73 6.41
CA GLN A 35 -4.92 -21.58 6.36
C GLN A 35 -4.50 -20.27 5.70
N ALA A 36 -5.12 -19.90 4.57
CA ALA A 36 -4.85 -18.62 3.91
C ALA A 36 -5.28 -17.44 4.79
N ALA A 37 -6.46 -17.52 5.42
CA ALA A 37 -6.97 -16.49 6.31
C ALA A 37 -6.05 -16.23 7.52
N LYS A 38 -5.42 -17.27 8.08
CA LYS A 38 -4.48 -17.15 9.21
C LYS A 38 -3.23 -16.33 8.87
N LYS A 39 -2.79 -16.33 7.61
CA LYS A 39 -1.62 -15.58 7.13
C LYS A 39 -1.94 -14.10 6.90
N VAL A 40 -3.22 -13.74 6.70
CA VAL A 40 -3.62 -12.35 6.48
C VAL A 40 -3.29 -11.50 7.70
N HIS A 41 -2.58 -10.39 7.43
CA HIS A 41 -2.22 -9.40 8.44
C HIS A 41 -3.46 -8.92 9.21
N PRO A 42 -3.41 -8.72 10.54
CA PRO A 42 -4.58 -8.36 11.35
C PRO A 42 -5.41 -7.19 10.81
N LEU A 43 -4.75 -6.16 10.30
CA LEU A 43 -5.39 -4.98 9.71
C LEU A 43 -6.24 -5.27 8.45
N TYR A 44 -5.98 -6.39 7.77
CA TYR A 44 -6.69 -6.81 6.56
C TYR A 44 -7.70 -7.92 6.79
N ARG A 45 -7.73 -8.53 7.97
CA ARG A 45 -8.67 -9.62 8.27
C ARG A 45 -10.11 -9.15 8.08
N LEU A 46 -10.96 -10.04 7.58
CA LEU A 46 -12.37 -9.73 7.35
C LEU A 46 -13.04 -9.36 8.67
N THR A 47 -13.81 -8.27 8.65
CA THR A 47 -14.68 -7.88 9.76
C THR A 47 -16.03 -8.60 9.67
N HIS A 48 -16.80 -8.54 10.76
CA HIS A 48 -18.17 -9.05 10.75
C HIS A 48 -19.06 -8.33 9.73
N VAL A 49 -18.87 -7.01 9.55
CA VAL A 49 -19.60 -6.22 8.55
C VAL A 49 -19.29 -6.71 7.14
N GLN A 50 -18.01 -6.98 6.83
CA GLN A 50 -17.61 -7.57 5.55
C GLN A 50 -18.25 -8.96 5.35
N SER A 51 -18.32 -9.81 6.37
CA SER A 51 -18.90 -11.16 6.23
C SER A 51 -20.41 -11.18 6.03
N THR A 52 -21.12 -10.11 6.34
CA THR A 52 -22.59 -10.07 6.36
C THR A 52 -23.21 -9.22 5.26
N ASN A 53 -22.41 -8.44 4.54
CA ASN A 53 -22.89 -7.48 3.54
C ASN A 53 -22.29 -7.75 2.16
N LYS A 54 -22.99 -7.32 1.10
CA LYS A 54 -22.43 -7.21 -0.24
C LYS A 54 -21.82 -5.83 -0.42
N TYR A 55 -20.59 -5.77 -0.93
CA TYR A 55 -19.86 -4.51 -1.11
C TYR A 55 -18.83 -4.61 -2.24
N PRO A 56 -18.34 -3.47 -2.75
CA PRO A 56 -17.27 -3.45 -3.76
C PRO A 56 -15.94 -3.98 -3.19
N SER A 57 -15.32 -4.97 -3.85
CA SER A 57 -14.08 -5.61 -3.38
C SER A 57 -12.87 -4.67 -3.25
N ILE A 58 -12.93 -3.44 -3.79
CA ILE A 58 -11.88 -2.43 -3.57
C ILE A 58 -11.77 -2.02 -2.09
N VAL A 59 -12.86 -2.15 -1.33
CA VAL A 59 -12.84 -1.85 0.10
C VAL A 59 -11.87 -2.75 0.88
N ASP A 60 -11.68 -4.00 0.44
CA ASP A 60 -10.79 -4.96 1.13
C ASP A 60 -9.32 -4.50 1.18
N TRP A 61 -8.93 -3.59 0.29
CA TRP A 61 -7.55 -3.11 0.12
C TRP A 61 -7.20 -1.95 1.06
N ILE A 62 -8.12 -1.52 1.92
CA ILE A 62 -7.88 -0.52 2.97
C ILE A 62 -7.49 -1.25 4.28
N PRO A 63 -6.33 -0.96 4.89
CA PRO A 63 -5.87 -1.64 6.10
C PRO A 63 -6.58 -1.20 7.37
N PHE A 64 -7.60 -0.35 7.30
CA PHE A 64 -8.27 0.20 8.48
C PHE A 64 -9.67 -0.41 8.58
N PRO A 65 -9.89 -1.39 9.48
CA PRO A 65 -11.19 -2.05 9.63
C PRO A 65 -12.35 -1.07 9.82
N SER A 66 -12.19 -0.03 10.64
CA SER A 66 -13.23 0.97 10.89
C SER A 66 -13.62 1.76 9.63
N ILE A 67 -12.65 2.12 8.78
CA ILE A 67 -12.92 2.77 7.49
C ILE A 67 -13.63 1.79 6.55
N ARG A 68 -13.19 0.53 6.48
CA ARG A 68 -13.84 -0.49 5.65
C ARG A 68 -15.30 -0.70 6.04
N ASP A 69 -15.56 -0.87 7.32
CA ASP A 69 -16.93 -1.10 7.83
C ASP A 69 -17.84 0.10 7.51
N LYS A 70 -17.35 1.32 7.71
CA LYS A 70 -18.09 2.55 7.38
C LYS A 70 -18.31 2.69 5.87
N LEU A 71 -17.33 2.36 5.03
CA LEU A 71 -17.51 2.34 3.58
C LEU A 71 -18.58 1.33 3.14
N ILE A 72 -18.64 0.16 3.77
CA ILE A 72 -19.64 -0.87 3.44
C ILE A 72 -21.03 -0.38 3.83
N LEU A 73 -21.17 0.16 5.05
CA LEU A 73 -22.46 0.59 5.58
C LEU A 73 -22.99 1.84 4.89
N LEU A 74 -22.13 2.76 4.45
CA LEU A 74 -22.52 4.09 3.98
C LEU A 74 -22.30 4.29 2.46
N HIS A 75 -21.41 3.54 1.83
CA HIS A 75 -20.96 3.77 0.45
C HIS A 75 -20.93 2.52 -0.43
N SER A 76 -21.54 1.41 -0.03
CA SER A 76 -21.57 0.17 -0.85
C SER A 76 -22.20 0.38 -2.23
N GLY A 77 -23.17 1.31 -2.36
CA GLY A 77 -23.77 1.72 -3.63
C GLY A 77 -23.16 2.98 -4.26
N ASN A 78 -22.05 3.50 -3.74
CA ASN A 78 -21.45 4.75 -4.22
C ASN A 78 -20.64 4.49 -5.50
N PRO A 79 -21.01 5.08 -6.66
CA PRO A 79 -20.26 4.90 -7.90
C PRO A 79 -18.83 5.48 -7.85
N ASN A 80 -18.53 6.33 -6.86
CA ASN A 80 -17.23 6.96 -6.68
C ASN A 80 -16.41 6.32 -5.55
N VAL A 81 -16.71 5.08 -5.13
CA VAL A 81 -15.95 4.40 -4.06
C VAL A 81 -14.45 4.28 -4.37
N ASP A 82 -14.09 4.16 -5.64
CA ASP A 82 -12.69 4.13 -6.10
C ASP A 82 -11.96 5.44 -5.85
N ASP A 83 -12.66 6.59 -5.89
CA ASP A 83 -12.09 7.90 -5.58
C ASP A 83 -11.75 7.98 -4.09
N ILE A 84 -12.66 7.50 -3.23
CA ILE A 84 -12.45 7.47 -1.78
C ILE A 84 -11.26 6.56 -1.45
N PHE A 85 -11.15 5.41 -2.13
CA PHE A 85 -9.99 4.53 -2.00
C PHE A 85 -8.68 5.24 -2.39
N CYS A 86 -8.64 5.92 -3.53
CA CYS A 86 -7.44 6.64 -3.98
C CYS A 86 -7.06 7.77 -3.02
N ASP A 87 -8.04 8.49 -2.47
CA ASP A 87 -7.81 9.51 -1.45
C ASP A 87 -7.31 8.91 -0.14
N ALA A 88 -7.85 7.75 0.28
CA ALA A 88 -7.39 7.05 1.48
C ALA A 88 -5.91 6.66 1.37
N VAL A 89 -5.51 6.01 0.27
CA VAL A 89 -4.10 5.64 0.04
C VAL A 89 -3.21 6.89 -0.07
N SER A 90 -3.70 7.97 -0.69
CA SER A 90 -2.99 9.25 -0.75
C SER A 90 -2.83 9.91 0.62
N GLY A 91 -3.72 9.59 1.57
CA GLY A 91 -3.75 10.10 2.94
C GLY A 91 -2.96 9.27 3.96
N TYR A 92 -2.29 8.18 3.56
CA TYR A 92 -1.47 7.42 4.50
C TYR A 92 -0.24 8.23 4.93
N VAL A 93 -0.06 8.34 6.25
CA VAL A 93 1.01 9.10 6.90
C VAL A 93 1.73 8.27 7.95
N VAL A 94 2.95 8.67 8.29
CA VAL A 94 3.64 8.22 9.50
C VAL A 94 3.86 9.42 10.41
N GLN A 95 3.56 9.25 11.70
CA GLN A 95 3.74 10.27 12.73
C GLN A 95 5.09 10.11 13.43
N THR A 96 5.75 11.22 13.75
CA THR A 96 7.03 11.30 14.47
C THR A 96 7.13 12.65 15.19
N ASN A 97 8.32 13.02 15.69
CA ASN A 97 8.63 14.34 16.23
C ASN A 97 9.42 15.19 15.22
N MET A 98 9.15 16.49 15.17
CA MET A 98 9.85 17.43 14.28
C MET A 98 11.37 17.39 14.46
N SER A 99 11.84 17.26 15.70
CA SER A 99 13.27 17.18 16.05
C SER A 99 13.99 15.96 15.47
N GLU A 100 13.27 14.91 15.08
CA GLU A 100 13.85 13.74 14.41
C GLU A 100 14.13 13.99 12.92
N LEU A 101 13.45 14.98 12.34
CA LEU A 101 13.49 15.27 10.91
C LEU A 101 14.17 16.60 10.57
N VAL A 102 14.12 17.59 11.46
CA VAL A 102 14.60 18.95 11.22
C VAL A 102 15.60 19.39 12.29
N GLU A 103 16.73 19.91 11.85
CA GLU A 103 17.83 20.40 12.68
C GLU A 103 17.37 21.58 13.56
N GLY A 104 17.68 21.50 14.86
CA GLY A 104 17.33 22.55 15.83
C GLY A 104 15.83 22.71 16.14
N ALA A 105 14.97 21.83 15.63
CA ALA A 105 13.54 21.91 15.89
C ALA A 105 13.14 21.39 17.28
N SER A 106 12.04 21.90 17.81
CA SER A 106 11.44 21.44 19.07
C SER A 106 10.83 20.03 18.93
N VAL A 107 10.67 19.33 20.07
CA VAL A 107 9.95 18.05 20.13
C VAL A 107 8.44 18.32 20.04
N LEU A 108 7.93 18.41 18.81
CA LEU A 108 6.51 18.58 18.50
C LEU A 108 6.06 17.42 17.58
N PRO A 109 4.88 16.82 17.79
CA PRO A 109 4.37 15.81 16.87
C PRO A 109 4.15 16.39 15.47
N VAL A 110 4.59 15.63 14.48
CA VAL A 110 4.44 15.92 13.07
C VAL A 110 4.08 14.64 12.33
N HIS A 111 3.51 14.76 11.14
CA HIS A 111 3.26 13.62 10.28
C HIS A 111 3.65 13.93 8.84
N VAL A 112 4.05 12.88 8.12
CA VAL A 112 4.51 12.96 6.73
C VAL A 112 3.75 11.96 5.89
N ARG A 113 3.17 12.40 4.77
CA ARG A 113 2.49 11.48 3.83
C ARG A 113 3.51 10.62 3.10
N VAL A 114 3.23 9.33 3.06
CA VAL A 114 4.09 8.33 2.40
C VAL A 114 4.22 8.63 0.91
N LEU A 115 3.11 9.01 0.25
CA LEU A 115 3.08 9.29 -1.18
C LEU A 115 3.91 10.52 -1.56
N ASP A 116 3.95 11.55 -0.71
CA ASP A 116 4.74 12.77 -0.98
C ASP A 116 6.24 12.48 -0.95
N LEU A 117 6.70 11.65 0.00
CA LEU A 117 8.09 11.22 0.03
C LEU A 117 8.43 10.36 -1.19
N ILE A 118 7.60 9.37 -1.53
CA ILE A 118 7.81 8.55 -2.73
C ILE A 118 7.94 9.43 -3.97
N LYS A 119 7.07 10.43 -4.11
CA LYS A 119 7.14 11.36 -5.23
C LYS A 119 8.46 12.16 -5.24
N ALA A 120 8.87 12.69 -4.10
CA ALA A 120 10.13 13.43 -3.96
C ALA A 120 11.37 12.56 -4.25
N MET A 121 11.35 11.28 -3.85
CA MET A 121 12.45 10.33 -4.10
C MET A 121 12.66 10.02 -5.59
N ASP A 122 11.62 10.15 -6.40
CA ASP A 122 11.62 9.86 -7.84
C ASP A 122 11.92 11.08 -8.71
N GLU A 123 12.05 12.28 -8.11
CA GLU A 123 12.50 13.44 -8.86
C GLU A 123 13.96 13.28 -9.32
N LYS A 124 14.30 13.92 -10.46
CA LYS A 124 15.65 13.82 -11.04
C LYS A 124 16.66 14.44 -10.07
N SER A 125 17.40 13.58 -9.41
CA SER A 125 18.48 13.95 -8.51
C SER A 125 19.62 14.61 -9.29
N LYS A 126 20.17 15.69 -8.76
CA LYS A 126 21.41 16.31 -9.29
C LYS A 126 22.58 15.42 -8.88
N ALA A 127 23.64 15.34 -9.70
CA ALA A 127 24.81 14.50 -9.41
C ALA A 127 25.49 14.80 -8.04
N SER A 128 25.20 15.95 -7.44
CA SER A 128 25.70 16.38 -6.12
C SER A 128 24.67 16.29 -4.98
N ASP A 129 23.54 15.61 -5.16
CA ASP A 129 22.48 15.50 -4.16
C ASP A 129 22.88 14.50 -3.06
N VAL A 130 23.65 14.98 -2.09
CA VAL A 130 23.96 14.25 -0.86
C VAL A 130 22.88 14.59 0.17
N GLY A 131 22.06 13.60 0.53
CA GLY A 131 20.99 13.78 1.50
C GLY A 131 21.54 14.08 2.90
N LYS A 132 20.82 14.91 3.67
CA LYS A 132 21.17 15.24 5.06
C LYS A 132 19.97 15.00 5.97
N LEU A 133 20.17 14.27 7.05
CA LEU A 133 19.19 14.11 8.13
C LEU A 133 19.88 14.28 9.49
N PRO A 134 19.36 15.11 10.42
CA PRO A 134 18.21 16.01 10.27
C PRO A 134 18.37 17.05 9.15
N ALA A 135 17.27 17.36 8.44
CA ALA A 135 17.24 18.33 7.36
C ALA A 135 17.34 19.75 7.91
N SER A 136 17.83 20.71 7.11
CA SER A 136 17.97 22.11 7.55
C SER A 136 16.63 22.79 7.83
N ASN A 137 15.57 22.36 7.15
CA ASN A 137 14.18 22.77 7.39
C ASN A 137 13.22 21.75 6.78
N ALA A 138 11.93 21.85 7.10
CA ALA A 138 10.92 20.90 6.62
C ALA A 138 10.78 20.85 5.09
N ARG A 139 11.04 21.97 4.39
CA ARG A 139 10.94 22.02 2.92
C ARG A 139 12.06 21.23 2.26
N ALA A 140 13.27 21.28 2.82
CA ALA A 140 14.43 20.55 2.33
C ALA A 140 14.23 19.02 2.28
N ILE A 141 13.28 18.48 3.06
CA ILE A 141 12.90 17.07 3.02
C ILE A 141 12.37 16.67 1.63
N PHE A 142 11.57 17.54 1.00
CA PHE A 142 10.90 17.25 -0.26
C PHE A 142 11.64 17.81 -1.48
N ASP A 143 12.51 18.81 -1.30
CA ASP A 143 13.28 19.42 -2.39
C ASP A 143 14.55 18.61 -2.76
N SER A 144 14.93 17.60 -1.97
CA SER A 144 16.09 16.72 -2.21
C SER A 144 15.65 15.25 -2.23
N PRO A 145 15.75 14.55 -3.39
CA PRO A 145 15.48 13.12 -3.48
C PRO A 145 16.27 12.28 -2.49
N ALA A 146 17.55 12.62 -2.25
CA ALA A 146 18.39 11.92 -1.29
C ALA A 146 17.91 12.14 0.16
N THR A 147 17.51 13.35 0.53
CA THR A 147 16.94 13.63 1.87
C THR A 147 15.58 12.94 2.06
N ALA A 148 14.73 12.95 1.04
CA ALA A 148 13.45 12.24 1.07
C ALA A 148 13.64 10.73 1.33
N ARG A 149 14.66 10.11 0.71
CA ARG A 149 15.02 8.69 0.96
C ARG A 149 15.44 8.45 2.41
N LEU A 150 16.27 9.34 2.97
CA LEU A 150 16.70 9.24 4.37
C LEU A 150 15.51 9.33 5.32
N VAL A 151 14.57 10.26 5.08
CA VAL A 151 13.34 10.37 5.88
C VAL A 151 12.46 9.14 5.72
N PHE A 152 12.26 8.65 4.49
CA PHE A 152 11.47 7.44 4.22
C PHE A 152 12.00 6.22 4.99
N GLN A 153 13.33 6.02 4.98
CA GLN A 153 14.00 4.97 5.74
C GLN A 153 13.93 5.18 7.26
N LYS A 154 14.17 6.42 7.73
CA LYS A 154 14.10 6.78 9.16
C LYS A 154 12.72 6.47 9.73
N LEU A 155 11.68 6.79 8.98
CA LEU A 155 10.28 6.55 9.33
C LEU A 155 9.81 5.12 9.01
N ARG A 156 10.71 4.25 8.52
CA ARG A 156 10.44 2.83 8.24
C ARG A 156 9.18 2.63 7.39
N MET A 157 8.98 3.52 6.42
CA MET A 157 7.79 3.48 5.57
C MET A 157 7.74 2.26 4.64
N ASP A 158 8.80 1.47 4.57
CA ASP A 158 8.92 0.17 3.90
C ASP A 158 8.61 -1.04 4.80
N HIS A 159 8.24 -0.83 6.07
CA HIS A 159 7.90 -1.92 7.01
C HIS A 159 6.40 -2.28 7.00
N GLY A 160 5.66 -1.85 5.98
CA GLY A 160 4.25 -2.19 5.79
C GLY A 160 3.26 -1.35 6.60
N VAL A 161 1.99 -1.75 6.52
CA VAL A 161 0.81 -0.97 6.96
C VAL A 161 0.76 -0.62 8.44
N SER A 162 1.44 -1.38 9.30
CA SER A 162 1.30 -1.27 10.75
C SER A 162 1.78 0.06 11.33
N GLN A 163 2.56 0.82 10.55
CA GLN A 163 3.06 2.13 10.95
C GLN A 163 2.20 3.28 10.42
N TYR A 164 1.25 2.97 9.52
CA TYR A 164 0.48 4.00 8.85
C TYR A 164 -0.67 4.45 9.71
N MET A 165 -0.85 5.76 9.71
CA MET A 165 -2.02 6.47 10.20
C MET A 165 -2.67 7.17 9.01
N MET A 166 -3.82 7.80 9.27
CA MET A 166 -4.57 8.57 8.29
C MET A 166 -4.38 10.07 8.55
N ASP A 167 -4.06 10.82 7.49
CA ASP A 167 -4.01 12.28 7.49
C ASP A 167 -5.38 12.85 7.92
N PRO A 168 -5.44 13.79 8.90
CA PRO A 168 -6.69 14.45 9.29
C PRO A 168 -7.49 15.04 8.12
N ALA A 169 -6.83 15.48 7.05
CA ALA A 169 -7.49 16.01 5.86
C ALA A 169 -8.39 14.98 5.17
N PHE A 170 -8.10 13.68 5.30
CA PHE A 170 -8.98 12.62 4.78
C PHE A 170 -10.33 12.63 5.50
N PHE A 171 -10.33 12.72 6.83
CA PHE A 171 -11.57 12.78 7.62
C PHE A 171 -12.28 14.13 7.53
N GLN A 172 -11.56 15.21 7.21
CA GLN A 172 -12.22 16.48 6.86
C GLN A 172 -13.02 16.36 5.56
N LYS A 173 -12.53 15.58 4.60
CA LYS A 173 -13.21 15.30 3.33
C LYS A 173 -14.33 14.27 3.46
N TYR A 174 -14.12 13.24 4.30
CA TYR A 174 -15.05 12.13 4.54
C TYR A 174 -15.34 11.97 6.04
N PRO A 175 -16.04 12.92 6.67
CA PRO A 175 -16.26 12.92 8.12
C PRO A 175 -17.02 11.70 8.63
N GLU A 176 -17.91 11.14 7.82
CA GLU A 176 -18.66 9.92 8.10
C GLU A 176 -17.78 8.68 8.27
N LEU A 177 -16.57 8.70 7.70
CA LEU A 177 -15.58 7.62 7.80
C LEU A 177 -14.73 7.70 9.08
N TYR A 178 -14.81 8.79 9.85
CA TYR A 178 -14.05 8.94 11.08
C TYR A 178 -14.61 8.06 12.21
N ASP A 179 -13.73 7.33 12.89
CA ASP A 179 -14.04 6.56 14.08
C ASP A 179 -13.08 6.95 15.21
N PRO A 180 -13.55 7.65 16.26
CA PRO A 180 -12.70 8.06 17.37
C PRO A 180 -12.16 6.87 18.18
N ALA A 181 -12.84 5.72 18.17
CA ALA A 181 -12.39 4.53 18.90
C ALA A 181 -11.24 3.81 18.19
N ALA A 182 -11.08 4.00 16.88
CA ALA A 182 -10.07 3.32 16.09
C ALA A 182 -8.64 3.87 16.29
N ASN A 183 -8.50 5.10 16.77
CA ASN A 183 -7.21 5.79 16.98
C ASN A 183 -6.25 5.73 15.76
N ILE A 184 -6.81 5.88 14.55
CA ILE A 184 -6.06 5.80 13.30
C ILE A 184 -5.70 7.16 12.70
N MET A 185 -6.23 8.26 13.24
CA MET A 185 -5.95 9.61 12.74
C MET A 185 -4.63 10.12 13.30
N ALA A 186 -3.76 10.65 12.44
CA ALA A 186 -2.54 11.30 12.88
C ALA A 186 -2.80 12.64 13.55
N HIS A 187 -1.85 13.10 14.35
CA HIS A 187 -1.90 14.36 15.10
C HIS A 187 -0.68 15.21 14.77
N GLY A 188 -0.71 16.46 15.24
CA GLY A 188 0.40 17.40 15.06
C GLY A 188 0.43 18.06 13.69
N VAL A 189 1.59 18.62 13.33
CA VAL A 189 1.75 19.44 12.12
C VAL A 189 2.07 18.58 10.90
N ALA A 190 1.31 18.77 9.81
CA ALA A 190 1.59 18.12 8.53
C ALA A 190 2.85 18.70 7.89
N LEU A 191 3.87 17.88 7.67
CA LEU A 191 5.00 18.23 6.81
C LEU A 191 4.66 17.81 5.39
N ARG A 192 4.58 18.79 4.49
CA ARG A 192 4.12 18.58 3.12
C ARG A 192 4.89 19.42 2.11
N PRO A 193 5.06 18.93 0.87
CA PRO A 193 5.56 19.73 -0.23
C PRO A 193 4.56 20.82 -0.63
N GLN A 194 4.99 21.75 -1.49
CA GLN A 194 4.12 22.80 -2.05
C GLN A 194 2.96 22.20 -2.86
N LYS A 195 3.21 21.09 -3.56
CA LYS A 195 2.19 20.34 -4.30
C LYS A 195 2.18 18.90 -3.81
N GLN A 196 1.09 18.52 -3.16
CA GLN A 196 0.90 17.15 -2.68
C GLN A 196 0.58 16.22 -3.85
N ALA A 197 1.19 15.03 -3.81
CA ALA A 197 0.90 13.97 -4.76
C ALA A 197 -0.50 13.38 -4.53
N VAL A 198 -1.13 12.87 -5.57
CA VAL A 198 -2.39 12.13 -5.45
C VAL A 198 -2.25 10.89 -6.30
N LEU A 199 -2.68 9.76 -5.74
CA LEU A 199 -2.67 8.50 -6.46
C LEU A 199 -3.62 8.61 -7.66
N SER A 200 -3.13 8.29 -8.86
CA SER A 200 -3.90 8.37 -10.09
C SER A 200 -5.17 7.55 -9.98
N ARG A 201 -6.30 8.05 -10.46
CA ARG A 201 -7.55 7.27 -10.43
C ARG A 201 -7.48 6.12 -11.44
N PRO A 202 -8.13 4.97 -11.17
CA PRO A 202 -8.31 3.94 -12.18
C PRO A 202 -8.90 4.52 -13.46
N LYS A 203 -8.26 4.22 -14.60
CA LYS A 203 -8.86 4.48 -15.91
C LYS A 203 -9.79 3.33 -16.25
N SER A 204 -10.73 3.57 -17.15
CA SER A 204 -11.46 2.49 -17.80
C SER A 204 -10.48 1.51 -18.43
N LEU A 205 -10.63 0.22 -18.14
CA LEU A 205 -9.85 -0.84 -18.76
C LEU A 205 -10.06 -0.79 -20.27
N ASP A 206 -8.99 -0.52 -21.02
CA ASP A 206 -9.03 -0.67 -22.47
C ASP A 206 -9.01 -2.16 -22.86
N SER A 207 -9.40 -2.43 -24.11
CA SER A 207 -9.51 -3.80 -24.63
C SER A 207 -8.18 -4.54 -24.63
N VAL A 208 -7.07 -3.82 -24.80
CA VAL A 208 -5.71 -4.37 -24.83
C VAL A 208 -5.32 -4.87 -23.44
N THR A 209 -5.50 -4.03 -22.43
CA THR A 209 -5.20 -4.33 -21.03
C THR A 209 -6.09 -5.47 -20.52
N LEU A 210 -7.39 -5.46 -20.87
CA LEU A 210 -8.30 -6.53 -20.51
C LEU A 210 -7.89 -7.87 -21.14
N LYS A 211 -7.44 -7.84 -22.41
CA LYS A 211 -6.93 -9.04 -23.08
C LYS A 211 -5.68 -9.58 -22.36
N ALA A 212 -4.73 -8.70 -22.01
CA ALA A 212 -3.52 -9.11 -21.29
C ALA A 212 -3.83 -9.79 -19.94
N TYR A 213 -4.79 -9.24 -19.18
CA TYR A 213 -5.23 -9.87 -17.92
C TYR A 213 -5.87 -11.25 -18.15
N ARG A 214 -6.69 -11.40 -19.20
CA ARG A 214 -7.30 -12.68 -19.56
C ARG A 214 -6.24 -13.71 -19.96
N ASP A 215 -5.38 -13.36 -20.90
CA ASP A 215 -4.30 -14.24 -21.37
C ASP A 215 -3.43 -14.72 -20.19
N PHE A 216 -3.09 -13.82 -19.25
CA PHE A 216 -2.33 -14.17 -18.06
C PHE A 216 -3.10 -15.07 -17.07
N THR A 217 -4.39 -14.82 -16.90
CA THR A 217 -5.25 -15.62 -16.01
C THR A 217 -5.44 -17.03 -16.57
N ASP A 218 -5.64 -17.15 -17.88
CA ASP A 218 -5.79 -18.44 -18.57
C ASP A 218 -4.50 -19.26 -18.43
N PHE A 219 -3.34 -18.65 -18.72
CA PHE A 219 -2.03 -19.27 -18.50
C PHE A 219 -1.82 -19.74 -17.05
N SER A 220 -2.17 -18.87 -16.08
CA SER A 220 -1.99 -19.18 -14.65
C SER A 220 -2.92 -20.31 -14.20
N SER A 221 -4.15 -20.32 -14.71
CA SER A 221 -5.15 -21.35 -14.39
C SER A 221 -4.75 -22.70 -14.96
N ASP A 222 -4.21 -22.74 -16.19
CA ASP A 222 -3.66 -23.95 -16.81
C ASP A 222 -2.50 -24.54 -16.00
N LEU A 223 -1.61 -23.70 -15.47
CA LEU A 223 -0.51 -24.13 -14.61
C LEU A 223 -1.00 -24.69 -13.27
N ILE A 224 -1.97 -24.02 -12.63
CA ILE A 224 -2.57 -24.50 -11.39
C ILE A 224 -3.25 -25.85 -11.63
N TRP A 225 -4.02 -25.98 -12.71
CA TRP A 225 -4.69 -27.23 -13.06
C TRP A 225 -3.70 -28.38 -13.31
N LYS A 226 -2.63 -28.14 -14.05
CA LYS A 226 -1.56 -29.13 -14.29
C LYS A 226 -0.88 -29.55 -12.98
N SER A 227 -0.54 -28.59 -12.11
CA SER A 227 0.05 -28.88 -10.80
C SER A 227 -0.88 -29.71 -9.90
N TYR A 228 -2.18 -29.42 -9.92
CA TYR A 228 -3.18 -30.23 -9.21
C TYR A 228 -3.30 -31.65 -9.77
N GLN A 229 -3.27 -31.82 -11.09
CA GLN A 229 -3.28 -33.15 -11.72
C GLN A 229 -2.03 -33.97 -11.36
N ASP A 230 -0.85 -33.36 -11.40
CA ASP A 230 0.41 -34.02 -11.04
C ASP A 230 0.44 -34.45 -9.56
N THR A 231 -0.13 -33.63 -8.67
CA THR A 231 -0.20 -33.92 -7.23
C THR A 231 -1.18 -35.06 -6.93
N LEU A 232 -2.33 -35.12 -7.62
CA LEU A 232 -3.33 -36.17 -7.46
C LEU A 232 -2.91 -37.50 -8.08
N LEU A 233 -2.12 -37.48 -9.16
CA LEU A 233 -1.69 -38.69 -9.86
C LEU A 233 -0.39 -39.30 -9.29
N ASN A 234 0.51 -38.49 -8.72
CA ASN A 234 1.86 -38.96 -8.34
C ASN A 234 2.17 -38.96 -6.84
N GLY A 235 1.25 -38.55 -5.95
CA GLY A 235 1.39 -38.74 -4.50
C GLY A 235 2.66 -38.15 -3.86
N TRP A 236 3.17 -37.03 -4.38
CA TRP A 236 4.47 -36.48 -3.97
C TRP A 236 4.38 -35.67 -2.68
N VAL A 237 5.17 -36.03 -1.67
CA VAL A 237 5.43 -35.20 -0.46
C VAL A 237 6.75 -34.47 -0.69
N PRO A 238 6.82 -33.13 -0.63
CA PRO A 238 8.08 -32.41 -0.85
C PRO A 238 9.03 -32.60 0.34
N ASP A 239 10.21 -33.15 0.08
CA ASP A 239 11.35 -33.11 1.00
C ASP A 239 11.95 -31.69 0.98
N MET A 240 11.91 -31.02 2.13
CA MET A 240 12.42 -29.66 2.34
C MET A 240 13.88 -29.64 2.85
N SER A 241 14.72 -30.60 2.43
CA SER A 241 16.14 -30.65 2.82
C SER A 241 17.12 -30.13 1.75
N GLY A 242 16.63 -29.61 0.61
CA GLY A 242 17.48 -29.33 -0.56
C GLY A 242 17.54 -27.88 -1.09
N MET A 243 17.12 -26.85 -0.34
CA MET A 243 17.33 -25.46 -0.79
C MET A 243 18.76 -24.98 -0.49
N GLY A 244 19.72 -25.55 -1.21
CA GLY A 244 21.07 -25.01 -1.40
C GLY A 244 21.08 -24.07 -2.61
N ALA A 245 21.48 -22.82 -2.36
CA ALA A 245 21.93 -21.78 -3.29
C ALA A 245 21.70 -21.99 -4.80
N LEU A 246 20.81 -21.16 -5.36
CA LEU A 246 20.93 -20.72 -6.75
C LEU A 246 21.21 -19.21 -6.72
N ASP A 247 22.51 -18.90 -6.61
CA ASP A 247 23.08 -17.69 -7.19
C ASP A 247 22.88 -17.70 -8.72
N ASP A 248 22.85 -16.51 -9.29
CA ASP A 248 22.79 -16.21 -10.73
C ASP A 248 21.46 -16.47 -11.46
N CYS A 249 20.54 -15.52 -11.31
CA CYS A 249 19.70 -15.09 -12.42
C CYS A 249 19.97 -13.60 -12.70
N GLN A 250 20.69 -13.36 -13.81
CA GLN A 250 20.85 -12.04 -14.40
C GLN A 250 19.46 -11.45 -14.68
N VAL A 251 19.20 -10.31 -14.05
CA VAL A 251 18.07 -9.45 -14.34
C VAL A 251 18.37 -8.73 -15.64
N VAL A 252 17.78 -9.18 -16.74
CA VAL A 252 17.48 -8.32 -17.88
C VAL A 252 16.00 -7.98 -17.78
N LEU A 253 15.70 -6.84 -17.17
CA LEU A 253 14.60 -5.91 -17.45
C LEU A 253 14.84 -4.62 -16.66
#